data_AF-A0A5C6LCB2-F1
#
_entry.id   AF-A0A5C6LCB2-F1
#
_cell.length_a   1.000
_cell.length_b   1.000
_cell.length_c   1.000
_cell.angle_alpha   90.00
_cell.angle_beta   90.00
_cell.angle_gamma   90.00
#
_symmetry.space_group_name_H-M   'P 1'
#
loop_
_entity.id
_entity.type
_entity.pdbx_description
1 polymer ?
#
loop_
_entity_poly.entity_id
_entity_poly.type
_entity_poly.pdbx_seq_one_letter_code
_entity_poly.pdbx_strand_id
1 'polypeptide(L)'
;MNYWFYLEPYTFMFRNEHKTVVYNTLNSAYLVCPNDAVVEQILEQWENAGNGYGAVLAEKDLENGVVKDFVNTVRESFAGDCVEYDSERPKPYLFKPDLFLNTDIRIKQEKEKTSLGERILQNLHEVTVYLPASCSRNCTACTSYCKQFNHCTICREGILNQTDYTRLLHQFHTCGIQRVNLSGGGDPLENSYVRQLLSDFAESGFKKHLYLDFSFLSDEYIEFMQQTNLILEVQVHLTEVDERIIESMRRYSCDTVKWNLIVSEYSDMECLDSWNFPEEALIQVCPFYSGNNLSFFQDFVFTDLQDILAVPIDRKTIFRHKALNDIFFGKLTIFPSGEVYANVNYPALGNIQNSSLKELVYKELTEGNAWLKVRSNEKPCNQCINKSLCPSISNYELVIGRYNLCKVKFE
;
A
#
# COMPACT_ATOMS: atom_id res chain seq x y z
N MET A 1 -6.50 34.84 34.74
CA MET A 1 -7.49 34.37 33.74
C MET A 1 -7.12 32.96 33.30
N ASN A 2 -8.05 32.15 32.77
CA ASN A 2 -7.75 30.81 32.24
C ASN A 2 -8.09 30.77 30.74
N TYR A 3 -7.49 29.81 30.03
CA TYR A 3 -7.65 29.59 28.60
C TYR A 3 -7.88 28.11 28.31
N TRP A 4 -8.69 27.82 27.29
CA TRP A 4 -8.80 26.50 26.68
C TRP A 4 -7.83 26.41 25.52
N PHE A 5 -6.83 25.55 25.64
CA PHE A 5 -5.90 25.25 24.57
C PHE A 5 -6.17 23.85 24.03
N TYR A 6 -6.46 23.75 22.73
CA TYR A 6 -6.93 22.51 22.16
C TYR A 6 -6.35 22.23 20.78
N LEU A 7 -6.37 20.95 20.38
CA LEU A 7 -6.09 20.53 19.00
C LEU A 7 -7.38 20.30 18.21
N GLU A 8 -7.32 20.60 16.92
CA GLU A 8 -8.42 20.37 15.98
C GLU A 8 -8.64 18.87 15.70
N PRO A 9 -9.86 18.42 15.35
CA PRO A 9 -10.17 16.99 15.15
C PRO A 9 -9.45 16.31 13.97
N TYR A 10 -8.84 17.09 13.09
CA TYR A 10 -8.02 16.62 11.97
C TYR A 10 -6.52 16.56 12.31
N THR A 11 -6.15 16.91 13.53
CA THR A 11 -4.79 16.88 14.03
C THR A 11 -4.53 15.58 14.78
N PHE A 12 -3.32 15.02 14.64
CA PHE A 12 -2.88 13.84 15.37
C PHE A 12 -1.72 14.18 16.29
N MET A 13 -1.81 13.74 17.54
CA MET A 13 -0.68 13.72 18.45
C MET A 13 -0.05 12.31 18.47
N PHE A 14 1.25 12.25 18.19
CA PHE A 14 2.05 11.03 18.30
C PHE A 14 3.11 11.21 19.37
N ARG A 15 3.36 10.15 20.15
CA ARG A 15 4.32 10.18 21.26
C ARG A 15 5.15 8.90 21.31
N ASN A 16 6.43 9.05 21.64
CA ASN A 16 7.31 7.97 22.05
C ASN A 16 8.05 8.33 23.36
N GLU A 17 9.04 7.53 23.75
CA GLU A 17 9.80 7.74 25.00
C GLU A 17 10.64 9.03 25.02
N HIS A 18 10.93 9.62 23.85
CA HIS A 18 11.88 10.72 23.72
C HIS A 18 11.21 12.05 23.37
N LYS A 19 10.11 12.04 22.62
CA LYS A 19 9.42 13.25 22.15
C LYS A 19 7.95 13.03 21.83
N THR A 20 7.25 14.16 21.70
CA THR A 20 5.87 14.25 21.23
C THR A 20 5.81 15.13 20.00
N VAL A 21 4.97 14.77 19.04
CA VAL A 21 4.76 15.54 17.81
C VAL A 21 3.28 15.70 17.52
N VAL A 22 2.94 16.86 16.97
CA VAL A 22 1.60 17.20 16.51
C VAL A 22 1.64 17.29 14.99
N TYR A 23 0.77 16.55 14.33
CA TYR A 23 0.69 16.46 12.88
C TYR A 23 -0.67 16.91 12.37
N ASN A 24 -0.69 17.88 11.46
CA ASN A 24 -1.91 18.38 10.83
C ASN A 24 -2.15 17.68 9.47
N THR A 25 -3.27 16.97 9.36
CA THR A 25 -3.60 16.19 8.14
C THR A 25 -4.03 17.05 6.94
N LEU A 26 -4.30 18.35 7.13
CA LEU A 26 -4.73 19.24 6.06
C LEU A 26 -3.55 19.85 5.28
N ASN A 27 -2.42 20.08 5.94
CA ASN A 27 -1.30 20.85 5.39
C ASN A 27 0.09 20.25 5.68
N SER A 28 0.17 19.02 6.19
CA SER A 28 1.41 18.34 6.58
C SER A 28 2.19 19.00 7.73
N ALA A 29 1.65 20.02 8.41
CA ALA A 29 2.40 20.69 9.47
C ALA A 29 2.80 19.67 10.55
N TYR A 30 4.10 19.63 10.84
CA TYR A 30 4.71 18.67 11.76
C TYR A 30 5.45 19.44 12.86
N LEU A 31 4.84 19.49 14.03
CA LEU A 31 5.34 20.27 15.15
C LEU A 31 5.99 19.34 16.17
N VAL A 32 7.25 19.58 16.50
CA VAL A 32 7.92 18.92 17.62
C VAL A 32 7.59 19.69 18.88
N CYS A 33 6.92 19.03 19.84
CA CYS A 33 6.55 19.66 21.10
C CYS A 33 7.81 19.96 21.94
N PRO A 34 7.92 21.16 22.53
CA PRO A 34 9.04 21.50 23.40
C PRO A 34 9.13 20.60 24.63
N ASN A 35 10.36 20.36 25.09
CA ASN A 35 10.61 19.71 26.38
C ASN A 35 10.53 20.76 27.50
N ASP A 36 9.32 21.01 27.99
CA ASP A 36 9.02 21.94 29.09
C ASP A 36 7.97 21.31 30.01
N ALA A 37 8.09 21.53 31.32
CA ALA A 37 7.22 20.88 32.31
C ALA A 37 5.74 21.29 32.19
N VAL A 38 5.46 22.53 31.79
CA VAL A 38 4.09 23.00 31.57
C VAL A 38 3.55 22.44 30.26
N VAL A 39 4.38 22.41 29.21
CA VAL A 39 4.02 21.74 27.95
C VAL A 39 3.68 20.28 28.19
N GLU A 40 4.46 19.57 29.00
CA GLU A 40 4.20 18.17 29.35
C GLU A 40 2.82 17.98 30.00
N GLN A 41 2.43 18.86 30.93
CA GLN A 41 1.10 18.83 31.55
C GLN A 41 -0.03 19.08 30.55
N ILE A 42 0.21 19.87 29.49
CA ILE A 42 -0.75 20.06 28.38
C ILE A 42 -0.88 18.75 27.60
N LEU A 43 0.25 18.11 27.26
CA LEU A 43 0.27 16.88 26.48
C LEU A 43 -0.43 15.73 27.21
N GLU A 44 -0.19 15.56 28.51
CA GLU A 44 -0.90 14.58 29.35
C GLU A 44 -2.42 14.82 29.36
N GLN A 45 -2.86 16.08 29.43
CA GLN A 45 -4.27 16.44 29.34
C GLN A 45 -4.87 16.10 27.97
N TRP A 46 -4.13 16.33 26.89
CA TRP A 46 -4.55 15.98 25.53
C TRP A 46 -4.61 14.46 25.29
N GLU A 47 -3.75 13.67 25.93
CA GLU A 47 -3.79 12.21 25.80
C GLU A 47 -5.07 11.60 26.36
N ASN A 48 -5.59 12.17 27.45
CA ASN A 48 -6.81 11.72 28.09
C ASN A 48 -8.01 11.87 27.15
N ALA A 49 -8.60 10.75 26.73
CA ALA A 49 -9.72 10.71 25.79
C ALA A 49 -10.94 11.51 26.30
N GLY A 50 -11.17 11.57 27.62
CA GLY A 50 -12.24 12.37 28.21
C GLY A 50 -12.08 13.87 28.02
N ASN A 51 -10.87 14.32 27.66
CA ASN A 51 -10.56 15.71 27.43
C ASN A 51 -10.63 16.15 25.96
N GLY A 52 -10.77 15.22 25.01
CA GLY A 52 -10.98 15.58 23.59
C GLY A 52 -9.91 16.48 22.99
N TYR A 53 -8.62 16.27 23.33
CA TYR A 53 -7.54 17.19 23.00
C TYR A 53 -7.66 18.62 23.55
N GLY A 54 -8.38 18.83 24.66
CA GLY A 54 -8.41 20.12 25.36
C GLY A 54 -7.62 20.11 26.66
N ALA A 55 -6.87 21.19 26.92
CA ALA A 55 -6.15 21.45 28.16
C ALA A 55 -6.51 22.84 28.71
N VAL A 56 -6.51 22.97 30.03
CA VAL A 56 -6.67 24.28 30.69
C VAL A 56 -5.29 24.89 30.91
N LEU A 57 -5.13 26.14 30.48
CA LEU A 57 -3.95 26.97 30.73
C LEU A 57 -4.31 28.14 31.63
N ALA A 58 -3.48 28.43 32.64
CA ALA A 58 -3.59 29.67 33.38
C ALA A 58 -2.82 30.78 32.68
N GLU A 59 -3.22 32.03 32.87
CA GLU A 59 -2.55 33.21 32.29
C GLU A 59 -1.07 33.29 32.65
N LYS A 60 -0.70 32.91 33.89
CA LYS A 60 0.69 32.81 34.33
C LYS A 60 1.53 31.82 33.50
N ASP A 61 0.89 30.80 32.91
CA ASP A 61 1.59 29.79 32.11
C ASP A 61 2.00 30.39 30.75
N LEU A 62 1.25 31.38 30.26
CA LEU A 62 1.56 32.14 29.04
C LEU A 62 2.66 33.20 29.25
N GLU A 63 3.05 33.48 30.49
CA GLU A 63 4.24 34.28 30.80
C GLU A 63 5.53 33.49 30.52
N ASN A 64 5.47 32.15 30.49
CA ASN A 64 6.57 31.32 30.02
C ASN A 64 6.69 31.43 28.49
N GLY A 65 7.81 31.99 28.02
CA GLY A 65 8.08 32.16 26.59
C GLY A 65 7.97 30.85 25.79
N VAL A 66 8.42 29.72 26.36
CA VAL A 66 8.34 28.41 25.69
C VAL A 66 6.90 27.98 25.46
N VAL A 67 6.05 28.17 26.46
CA VAL A 67 4.62 27.83 26.38
C VAL A 67 3.91 28.76 25.40
N LYS A 68 4.21 30.05 25.46
CA LYS A 68 3.63 31.06 24.55
C LYS A 68 4.00 30.76 23.09
N ASP A 69 5.27 30.45 22.83
CA ASP A 69 5.74 30.11 21.49
C ASP A 69 5.13 28.80 21.00
N PHE A 70 4.98 27.79 21.88
CA PHE A 70 4.29 26.55 21.55
C PHE A 70 2.82 26.79 21.16
N VAL A 71 2.09 27.59 21.95
CA VAL A 71 0.70 27.97 21.65
C VAL A 71 0.62 28.68 20.31
N ASN A 72 1.48 29.67 20.06
CA ASN A 72 1.50 30.38 18.78
C ASN A 72 1.81 29.45 17.61
N THR A 73 2.78 28.54 17.77
CA THR A 73 3.15 27.57 16.74
C THR A 73 1.97 26.67 16.37
N VAL A 74 1.22 26.16 17.36
CA VAL A 74 0.03 25.33 17.14
C VAL A 74 -1.08 26.10 16.42
N ARG A 75 -1.25 27.39 16.74
CA ARG A 75 -2.25 28.27 16.10
C ARG A 75 -1.87 28.61 14.66
N GLU A 76 -0.63 29.03 14.44
CA GLU A 76 -0.11 29.41 13.11
C GLU A 76 -0.08 28.21 12.15
N SER A 77 0.08 26.99 12.65
CA SER A 77 0.02 25.77 11.85
C SER A 77 -1.42 25.28 11.58
N PHE A 78 -2.43 25.99 12.09
CA PHE A 78 -3.84 25.57 12.09
C PHE A 78 -4.07 24.20 12.74
N ALA A 79 -3.20 23.78 13.67
CA ALA A 79 -3.33 22.48 14.31
C ALA A 79 -4.30 22.52 15.52
N GLY A 80 -4.56 23.72 16.03
CA GLY A 80 -5.32 23.96 17.25
C GLY A 80 -5.56 25.45 17.49
N ASP A 81 -6.29 25.78 18.56
CA ASP A 81 -6.46 27.17 18.99
C ASP A 81 -6.39 27.30 20.52
N CYS A 82 -6.20 28.54 20.97
CA CYS A 82 -6.20 28.92 22.38
C CYS A 82 -7.22 30.04 22.59
N VAL A 83 -8.30 29.73 23.29
CA VAL A 83 -9.43 30.64 23.51
C VAL A 83 -9.60 30.93 25.00
N GLU A 84 -10.02 32.14 25.33
CA GLU A 84 -10.30 32.52 26.72
C GLU A 84 -11.38 31.64 27.33
N TYR A 85 -11.17 31.27 28.59
CA TYR A 85 -12.18 30.58 29.37
C TYR A 85 -13.31 31.55 29.70
N ASP A 86 -14.51 31.24 29.22
CA ASP A 86 -15.74 31.98 29.52
C ASP A 86 -16.70 31.04 30.25
N SER A 87 -17.12 31.41 31.46
CA SER A 87 -18.07 30.60 32.25
C SER A 87 -19.43 30.41 31.57
N GLU A 88 -19.79 31.28 30.63
CA GLU A 88 -21.01 31.16 29.84
C GLU A 88 -20.81 30.31 28.57
N ARG A 89 -19.56 30.08 28.14
CA ARG A 89 -19.24 29.24 26.98
C ARG A 89 -18.56 27.94 27.43
N PRO A 90 -19.27 26.81 27.39
CA PRO A 90 -18.70 25.54 27.82
C PRO A 90 -17.49 25.17 26.95
N LYS A 91 -16.63 24.30 27.50
CA LYS A 91 -15.50 23.69 26.80
C LYS A 91 -15.89 23.25 25.38
N PRO A 92 -15.08 23.57 24.35
CA PRO A 92 -15.30 23.07 22.99
C PRO A 92 -15.45 21.55 22.99
N TYR A 93 -16.53 21.05 22.39
CA TYR A 93 -16.78 19.61 22.30
C TYR A 93 -15.97 19.05 21.12
N LEU A 94 -14.84 18.44 21.44
CA LEU A 94 -13.85 17.96 20.47
C LEU A 94 -13.67 16.45 20.61
N PHE A 95 -13.56 15.78 19.47
CA PHE A 95 -13.27 14.35 19.42
C PHE A 95 -11.81 14.14 19.09
N LYS A 96 -11.11 13.43 19.97
CA LYS A 96 -9.83 12.83 19.64
C LYS A 96 -10.04 11.86 18.47
N PRO A 97 -9.16 11.88 17.43
CA PRO A 97 -9.26 10.96 16.32
C PRO A 97 -8.87 9.55 16.79
N ASP A 98 -9.90 8.79 17.15
CA ASP A 98 -9.77 7.39 17.53
C ASP A 98 -10.27 6.47 16.41
N LEU A 99 -9.54 5.37 16.21
CA LEU A 99 -9.89 4.38 15.22
C LEU A 99 -11.05 3.52 15.72
N PHE A 100 -12.18 3.58 15.03
CA PHE A 100 -13.28 2.64 15.21
C PHE A 100 -13.31 1.65 14.05
N LEU A 101 -12.92 0.40 14.31
CA LEU A 101 -13.07 -0.70 13.34
C LEU A 101 -14.46 -1.32 13.47
N ASN A 102 -15.14 -1.51 12.34
CA ASN A 102 -16.37 -2.29 12.26
C ASN A 102 -16.14 -3.71 12.81
N THR A 103 -17.19 -4.26 13.44
CA THR A 103 -17.19 -5.54 14.17
C THR A 103 -16.61 -6.70 13.35
N ASP A 104 -16.76 -6.68 12.04
CA ASP A 104 -16.27 -7.72 11.11
C ASP A 104 -14.75 -7.90 11.10
N ILE A 105 -13.95 -6.92 11.57
CA ILE A 105 -12.46 -7.05 11.70
C ILE A 105 -12.05 -7.47 13.12
N ARG A 106 -12.97 -7.47 14.11
CA ARG A 106 -12.71 -7.90 15.51
C ARG A 106 -12.69 -9.43 15.65
N ILE A 107 -12.25 -10.14 14.61
CA ILE A 107 -12.38 -11.60 14.47
C ILE A 107 -11.58 -12.36 15.53
N LYS A 108 -10.57 -11.73 16.16
CA LYS A 108 -9.81 -12.36 17.25
C LYS A 108 -10.60 -12.56 18.55
N GLN A 109 -11.77 -11.94 18.73
CA GLN A 109 -12.52 -12.00 20.00
C GLN A 109 -13.85 -12.75 19.94
N GLU A 110 -14.44 -12.97 18.77
CA GLU A 110 -15.74 -13.65 18.64
C GLU A 110 -15.58 -15.15 18.36
N LYS A 111 -16.09 -15.98 19.27
CA LYS A 111 -16.10 -17.45 19.16
C LYS A 111 -17.13 -18.00 18.15
N GLU A 112 -17.97 -17.14 17.57
CA GLU A 112 -19.06 -17.55 16.70
C GLU A 112 -18.67 -17.48 15.22
N LYS A 113 -18.17 -18.60 14.71
CA LYS A 113 -17.78 -18.80 13.30
C LYS A 113 -18.94 -18.63 12.29
N THR A 114 -20.18 -18.61 12.76
CA THR A 114 -21.40 -18.70 11.95
C THR A 114 -21.92 -17.36 11.43
N SER A 115 -21.62 -16.23 12.09
CA SER A 115 -22.11 -14.90 11.69
C SER A 115 -21.25 -14.23 10.58
N LEU A 116 -20.02 -14.70 10.37
CA LEU A 116 -19.09 -14.22 9.31
C LEU A 116 -19.53 -14.57 7.87
N GLY A 117 -20.68 -15.25 7.73
CA GLY A 117 -20.98 -16.15 6.62
C GLY A 117 -21.13 -15.53 5.22
N GLU A 118 -21.36 -14.23 5.08
CA GLU A 118 -21.70 -13.65 3.77
C GLU A 118 -20.83 -12.45 3.36
N ARG A 119 -20.21 -11.75 4.33
CA ARG A 119 -19.49 -10.50 4.05
C ARG A 119 -17.98 -10.63 3.99
N ILE A 120 -17.41 -11.76 4.39
CA ILE A 120 -15.96 -11.87 4.51
C ILE A 120 -15.23 -11.69 3.18
N LEU A 121 -15.86 -12.10 2.08
CA LEU A 121 -15.34 -11.92 0.72
C LEU A 121 -15.38 -10.47 0.24
N GLN A 122 -16.12 -9.57 0.91
CA GLN A 122 -16.06 -8.13 0.62
C GLN A 122 -14.70 -7.53 0.94
N ASN A 123 -13.89 -8.19 1.77
CA ASN A 123 -12.50 -7.79 2.03
C ASN A 123 -11.57 -8.18 0.88
N LEU A 124 -11.97 -9.08 -0.04
CA LEU A 124 -11.15 -9.49 -1.17
C LEU A 124 -11.42 -8.55 -2.36
N HIS A 125 -10.39 -7.80 -2.75
CA HIS A 125 -10.49 -6.76 -3.77
C HIS A 125 -9.74 -7.11 -5.06
N GLU A 126 -8.63 -7.84 -4.94
CA GLU A 126 -7.74 -8.15 -6.05
C GLU A 126 -7.26 -9.59 -5.99
N VAL A 127 -7.25 -10.27 -7.14
CA VAL A 127 -6.66 -11.61 -7.27
C VAL A 127 -5.69 -11.65 -8.43
N THR A 128 -4.47 -12.09 -8.17
CA THR A 128 -3.47 -12.40 -9.21
C THR A 128 -3.48 -13.89 -9.49
N VAL A 129 -3.70 -14.27 -10.75
CA VAL A 129 -3.71 -15.65 -11.20
C VAL A 129 -2.52 -15.88 -12.13
N TYR A 130 -1.66 -16.81 -11.73
CA TYR A 130 -0.61 -17.34 -12.59
C TYR A 130 -1.12 -18.53 -13.40
N LEU A 131 -0.86 -18.50 -14.69
CA LEU A 131 -1.23 -19.54 -15.64
C LEU A 131 -0.04 -20.47 -15.92
N PRO A 132 -0.27 -21.77 -16.22
CA PRO A 132 0.79 -22.66 -16.65
C PRO A 132 1.36 -22.13 -17.96
N ALA A 133 2.68 -22.02 -18.05
CA ALA A 133 3.33 -21.51 -19.23
C ALA A 133 4.78 -21.97 -19.37
N SER A 134 5.22 -22.04 -20.61
CA SER A 134 6.63 -22.15 -20.98
C SER A 134 7.10 -20.79 -21.54
N CYS A 135 8.38 -20.48 -21.35
CA CYS A 135 8.96 -19.24 -21.86
C CYS A 135 10.28 -19.57 -22.55
N SER A 136 10.50 -18.96 -23.72
CA SER A 136 11.76 -19.03 -24.46
C SER A 136 12.83 -18.09 -23.91
N ARG A 137 12.45 -17.14 -23.05
CA ARG A 137 13.36 -16.17 -22.43
C ARG A 137 14.03 -16.80 -21.21
N ASN A 138 15.30 -16.47 -21.03
CA ASN A 138 16.13 -16.92 -19.89
C ASN A 138 16.42 -15.74 -18.97
N CYS A 139 15.38 -15.07 -18.46
CA CYS A 139 15.55 -13.93 -17.56
C CYS A 139 16.26 -14.39 -16.28
N THR A 140 17.33 -13.70 -15.89
CA THR A 140 18.18 -14.05 -14.74
C THR A 140 17.41 -14.08 -13.42
N ALA A 141 16.40 -13.22 -13.27
CA ALA A 141 15.59 -13.06 -12.07
C ALA A 141 14.11 -13.46 -12.26
N CYS A 142 13.81 -14.35 -13.21
CA CYS A 142 12.44 -14.73 -13.59
C CYS A 142 11.52 -15.08 -12.41
N THR A 143 12.03 -15.83 -11.42
CA THR A 143 11.28 -16.25 -10.23
C THR A 143 11.36 -15.26 -9.05
N SER A 144 12.14 -14.19 -9.19
CA SER A 144 12.37 -13.18 -8.15
C SER A 144 11.53 -11.92 -8.38
N TYR A 145 11.21 -11.56 -9.63
CA TYR A 145 10.40 -10.37 -9.91
C TYR A 145 9.03 -10.44 -9.24
N CYS A 146 8.33 -11.59 -9.38
CA CYS A 146 6.99 -11.79 -8.80
C CYS A 146 6.94 -11.66 -7.27
N LYS A 147 8.10 -11.79 -6.59
CA LYS A 147 8.23 -11.56 -5.14
C LYS A 147 8.27 -10.08 -4.77
N GLN A 148 8.58 -9.19 -5.70
CA GLN A 148 8.74 -7.76 -5.46
C GLN A 148 7.58 -6.96 -6.04
N PHE A 149 7.11 -7.31 -7.22
CA PHE A 149 5.96 -6.70 -7.90
C PHE A 149 5.31 -7.69 -8.88
N ASN A 150 4.11 -7.41 -9.38
CA ASN A 150 3.46 -8.27 -10.36
C ASN A 150 4.29 -8.33 -11.65
N HIS A 151 4.72 -9.52 -12.02
CA HIS A 151 5.57 -9.76 -13.19
C HIS A 151 5.34 -11.18 -13.73
N CYS A 152 5.70 -11.44 -14.98
CA CYS A 152 5.69 -12.80 -15.51
C CYS A 152 6.68 -13.70 -14.76
N THR A 153 6.32 -14.97 -14.60
CA THR A 153 7.21 -16.03 -14.10
C THR A 153 6.87 -17.36 -14.76
N ILE A 154 7.86 -18.23 -14.93
CA ILE A 154 7.65 -19.55 -15.54
C ILE A 154 6.98 -20.48 -14.53
N CYS A 155 5.83 -21.04 -14.91
CA CYS A 155 5.13 -22.06 -14.15
C CYS A 155 4.87 -23.26 -15.06
N ARG A 156 5.78 -24.24 -15.09
CA ARG A 156 5.75 -25.33 -16.10
C ARG A 156 4.66 -26.37 -15.87
N GLU A 157 4.35 -26.66 -14.62
CA GLU A 157 3.41 -27.71 -14.24
C GLU A 157 2.40 -27.15 -13.25
N GLY A 158 1.13 -27.45 -13.50
CA GLY A 158 0.01 -27.03 -12.67
C GLY A 158 -1.02 -28.14 -12.56
N ILE A 159 -1.68 -28.19 -11.40
CA ILE A 159 -2.79 -29.12 -11.17
C ILE A 159 -4.10 -28.50 -11.71
N LEU A 160 -4.16 -27.16 -11.81
CA LEU A 160 -5.32 -26.45 -12.34
C LEU A 160 -5.43 -26.62 -13.86
N ASN A 161 -6.58 -27.10 -14.31
CA ASN A 161 -6.94 -27.19 -15.72
C ASN A 161 -7.83 -26.00 -16.16
N GLN A 162 -8.18 -25.95 -17.45
CA GLN A 162 -9.01 -24.87 -17.99
C GLN A 162 -10.33 -24.68 -17.21
N THR A 163 -11.03 -25.77 -16.93
CA THR A 163 -12.31 -25.75 -16.21
C THR A 163 -12.16 -25.17 -14.82
N ASP A 164 -11.02 -25.42 -14.15
CA ASP A 164 -10.73 -24.82 -12.85
C ASP A 164 -10.58 -23.30 -12.96
N TYR A 165 -9.87 -22.80 -13.97
CA TYR A 165 -9.71 -21.36 -14.20
C TYR A 165 -11.03 -20.67 -14.53
N THR A 166 -11.84 -21.22 -15.45
CA THR A 166 -13.18 -20.69 -15.76
C THR A 166 -14.06 -20.65 -14.51
N ARG A 167 -14.05 -21.71 -13.69
CA ARG A 167 -14.77 -21.73 -12.41
C ARG A 167 -14.30 -20.61 -11.48
N LEU A 168 -12.99 -20.36 -11.39
CA LEU A 168 -12.44 -19.29 -10.57
C LEU A 168 -12.89 -17.92 -11.05
N LEU A 169 -12.87 -17.65 -12.34
CA LEU A 169 -13.33 -16.37 -12.89
C LEU A 169 -14.81 -16.11 -12.60
N HIS A 170 -15.67 -17.12 -12.75
CA HIS A 170 -17.07 -17.01 -12.36
C HIS A 170 -17.21 -16.71 -10.85
N GLN A 171 -16.44 -17.40 -10.00
CA GLN A 171 -16.44 -17.11 -8.56
C GLN A 171 -16.02 -15.67 -8.28
N PHE A 172 -14.96 -15.17 -8.93
CA PHE A 172 -14.50 -13.79 -8.75
C PHE A 172 -15.58 -12.78 -9.13
N HIS A 173 -16.30 -13.03 -10.22
CA HIS A 173 -17.43 -12.22 -10.64
C HIS A 173 -18.55 -12.22 -9.59
N THR A 174 -18.97 -13.41 -9.13
CA THR A 174 -20.04 -13.54 -8.11
C THR A 174 -19.66 -12.89 -6.78
N CYS A 175 -18.39 -12.91 -6.41
CA CYS A 175 -17.91 -12.32 -5.16
C CYS A 175 -17.73 -10.79 -5.22
N GLY A 176 -17.85 -10.18 -6.41
CA GLY A 176 -17.67 -8.74 -6.58
C GLY A 176 -16.21 -8.28 -6.45
N ILE A 177 -15.25 -9.14 -6.82
CA ILE A 177 -13.83 -8.77 -6.88
C ILE A 177 -13.65 -7.61 -7.86
N GLN A 178 -12.83 -6.63 -7.51
CA GLN A 178 -12.70 -5.40 -8.29
C GLN A 178 -11.67 -5.54 -9.42
N ARG A 179 -10.60 -6.31 -9.18
CA ARG A 179 -9.47 -6.47 -10.09
C ARG A 179 -8.99 -7.91 -10.17
N VAL A 180 -8.75 -8.40 -11.38
CA VAL A 180 -8.08 -9.68 -11.63
C VAL A 180 -6.85 -9.43 -12.48
N ASN A 181 -5.69 -9.87 -12.00
CA ASN A 181 -4.43 -9.86 -12.73
C ASN A 181 -4.15 -11.24 -13.29
N LEU A 182 -3.67 -11.29 -14.52
CA LEU A 182 -3.25 -12.52 -15.19
C LEU A 182 -1.79 -12.40 -15.55
N SER A 183 -1.05 -13.45 -15.24
CA SER A 183 0.37 -13.52 -15.54
C SER A 183 0.77 -14.95 -15.85
N GLY A 184 1.85 -15.10 -16.60
CA GLY A 184 2.43 -16.39 -16.98
C GLY A 184 3.73 -16.11 -17.72
N GLY A 185 4.62 -17.08 -17.76
CA GLY A 185 5.84 -16.97 -18.56
C GLY A 185 5.51 -16.94 -20.06
N GLY A 186 6.39 -16.34 -20.85
CA GLY A 186 6.25 -16.31 -22.30
C GLY A 186 5.25 -15.26 -22.77
N ASP A 187 4.82 -15.40 -24.02
CA ASP A 187 3.80 -14.56 -24.64
C ASP A 187 2.40 -15.00 -24.17
N PRO A 188 1.64 -14.14 -23.49
CA PRO A 188 0.27 -14.45 -23.10
C PRO A 188 -0.65 -14.86 -24.25
N LEU A 189 -0.52 -14.31 -25.45
CA LEU A 189 -1.38 -14.70 -26.57
C LEU A 189 -1.06 -16.12 -27.02
N GLU A 190 0.18 -16.58 -26.95
CA GLU A 190 0.52 -17.99 -27.25
C GLU A 190 0.03 -18.98 -26.18
N ASN A 191 -0.43 -18.47 -25.02
CA ASN A 191 -0.96 -19.31 -23.96
C ASN A 191 -2.41 -19.73 -24.23
N SER A 192 -2.65 -21.05 -24.34
CA SER A 192 -3.98 -21.60 -24.61
C SER A 192 -5.01 -21.23 -23.54
N TYR A 193 -4.60 -21.09 -22.28
CA TYR A 193 -5.50 -20.69 -21.20
C TYR A 193 -5.98 -19.25 -21.38
N VAL A 194 -5.09 -18.33 -21.76
CA VAL A 194 -5.44 -16.92 -22.02
C VAL A 194 -6.46 -16.83 -23.17
N ARG A 195 -6.19 -17.52 -24.29
CA ARG A 195 -7.11 -17.53 -25.44
C ARG A 195 -8.49 -18.11 -25.08
N GLN A 196 -8.55 -19.12 -24.23
CA GLN A 196 -9.82 -19.76 -23.85
C GLN A 196 -10.61 -18.96 -22.81
N LEU A 197 -9.96 -18.15 -21.97
CA LEU A 197 -10.63 -17.29 -20.99
C LEU A 197 -11.14 -15.96 -21.61
N LEU A 198 -10.97 -15.77 -22.93
CA LEU A 198 -11.38 -14.55 -23.65
C LEU A 198 -12.86 -14.20 -23.45
N SER A 199 -13.76 -15.17 -23.64
CA SER A 199 -15.20 -14.97 -23.48
C SER A 199 -15.55 -14.63 -22.03
N ASP A 200 -14.95 -15.36 -21.08
CA ASP A 200 -15.17 -15.17 -19.65
C ASP A 200 -14.72 -13.77 -19.21
N PHE A 201 -13.63 -13.24 -19.79
CA PHE A 201 -13.20 -11.87 -19.54
C PHE A 201 -14.14 -10.85 -20.15
N ALA A 202 -14.55 -11.00 -21.40
CA ALA A 202 -15.45 -10.05 -22.05
C ALA A 202 -16.74 -9.84 -21.25
N GLU A 203 -17.29 -10.92 -20.67
CA GLU A 203 -18.55 -10.86 -19.91
C GLU A 203 -18.38 -10.42 -18.45
N SER A 204 -17.15 -10.41 -17.92
CA SER A 204 -16.92 -10.11 -16.50
C SER A 204 -16.90 -8.60 -16.18
N GLY A 205 -17.48 -8.24 -15.03
CA GLY A 205 -17.57 -6.85 -14.54
C GLY A 205 -16.34 -6.31 -13.80
N PHE A 206 -15.32 -7.13 -13.53
CA PHE A 206 -14.10 -6.69 -12.84
C PHE A 206 -13.08 -6.10 -13.82
N LYS A 207 -12.15 -5.27 -13.32
CA LYS A 207 -11.03 -4.77 -14.12
C LYS A 207 -10.04 -5.90 -14.37
N LYS A 208 -9.65 -6.11 -15.63
CA LYS A 208 -8.71 -7.16 -16.02
C LYS A 208 -7.36 -6.54 -16.32
N HIS A 209 -6.30 -7.14 -15.80
CA HIS A 209 -4.94 -6.73 -16.09
C HIS A 209 -4.15 -7.93 -16.64
N LEU A 210 -3.46 -7.73 -17.75
CA LEU A 210 -2.62 -8.76 -18.36
C LEU A 210 -1.17 -8.31 -18.38
N TYR A 211 -0.29 -9.11 -17.79
CA TYR A 211 1.14 -8.82 -17.70
C TYR A 211 1.93 -9.54 -18.79
N LEU A 212 2.82 -8.82 -19.46
CA LEU A 212 3.74 -9.36 -20.48
C LEU A 212 5.07 -8.61 -20.48
N ASP A 213 6.12 -9.27 -20.97
CA ASP A 213 7.39 -8.63 -21.28
C ASP A 213 7.28 -7.83 -22.60
N PHE A 214 7.95 -6.67 -22.67
CA PHE A 214 7.97 -5.80 -23.84
C PHE A 214 8.34 -6.52 -25.14
N SER A 215 9.23 -7.53 -25.07
CA SER A 215 9.65 -8.27 -26.28
C SER A 215 8.53 -9.07 -26.96
N PHE A 216 7.40 -9.29 -26.28
CA PHE A 216 6.22 -9.94 -26.84
C PHE A 216 5.16 -8.94 -27.33
N LEU A 217 5.35 -7.63 -27.09
CA LEU A 217 4.37 -6.63 -27.50
C LEU A 217 4.23 -6.60 -29.03
N SER A 218 3.00 -6.73 -29.51
CA SER A 218 2.64 -6.76 -30.93
C SER A 218 1.26 -6.15 -31.16
N ASP A 219 0.92 -5.84 -32.42
CA ASP A 219 -0.36 -5.23 -32.77
C ASP A 219 -1.58 -6.12 -32.44
N GLU A 220 -1.37 -7.44 -32.32
CA GLU A 220 -2.43 -8.38 -31.91
C GLU A 220 -3.03 -8.01 -30.54
N TYR A 221 -2.22 -7.40 -29.66
CA TYR A 221 -2.70 -6.92 -28.37
C TYR A 221 -3.67 -5.75 -28.46
N ILE A 222 -3.64 -4.95 -29.52
CA ILE A 222 -4.58 -3.84 -29.71
C ILE A 222 -6.00 -4.41 -29.86
N GLU A 223 -6.16 -5.38 -30.76
CA GLU A 223 -7.43 -6.07 -30.97
C GLU A 223 -7.87 -6.82 -29.71
N PHE A 224 -6.94 -7.51 -29.06
CA PHE A 224 -7.20 -8.26 -27.84
C PHE A 224 -7.72 -7.37 -26.68
N MET A 225 -7.13 -6.18 -26.52
CA MET A 225 -7.58 -5.20 -25.52
C MET A 225 -8.99 -4.68 -25.82
N GLN A 226 -9.28 -4.37 -27.09
CA GLN A 226 -10.59 -3.88 -27.51
C GLN A 226 -11.71 -4.90 -27.25
N GLN A 227 -11.42 -6.19 -27.41
CA GLN A 227 -12.40 -7.27 -27.22
C GLN A 227 -12.68 -7.58 -25.74
N THR A 228 -11.70 -7.40 -24.86
CA THR A 228 -11.79 -7.83 -23.45
C THR A 228 -11.93 -6.68 -22.46
N ASN A 229 -11.72 -5.44 -22.92
CA ASN A 229 -11.62 -4.24 -22.07
C ASN A 229 -10.60 -4.43 -20.92
N LEU A 230 -9.46 -5.05 -21.24
CA LEU A 230 -8.36 -5.23 -20.29
C LEU A 230 -7.39 -4.06 -20.31
N ILE A 231 -6.61 -3.97 -19.23
CA ILE A 231 -5.44 -3.11 -19.13
C ILE A 231 -4.19 -3.98 -19.34
N LEU A 232 -3.35 -3.59 -20.29
CA LEU A 232 -2.10 -4.26 -20.59
C LEU A 232 -0.98 -3.67 -19.72
N GLU A 233 -0.26 -4.51 -19.01
CA GLU A 233 0.83 -4.15 -18.08
C GLU A 233 2.16 -4.62 -18.68
N VAL A 234 2.79 -3.75 -19.49
CA VAL A 234 4.03 -4.03 -20.23
C VAL A 234 5.23 -3.89 -19.32
N GLN A 235 6.00 -4.97 -19.15
CA GLN A 235 7.23 -4.99 -18.36
C GLN A 235 8.42 -4.66 -19.25
N VAL A 236 9.19 -3.64 -18.87
CA VAL A 236 10.32 -3.13 -19.65
C VAL A 236 11.58 -3.23 -18.80
N HIS A 237 12.53 -4.07 -19.21
CA HIS A 237 13.86 -4.11 -18.61
C HIS A 237 14.77 -3.08 -19.29
N LEU A 238 15.14 -2.03 -18.57
CA LEU A 238 16.13 -1.08 -19.05
C LEU A 238 17.50 -1.77 -19.03
N THR A 239 18.18 -1.74 -20.15
CA THR A 239 19.56 -2.27 -20.27
C THR A 239 20.40 -1.30 -21.10
N GLU A 240 19.81 -0.75 -22.17
CA GLU A 240 20.34 0.36 -22.96
C GLU A 240 19.18 1.23 -23.47
N VAL A 241 19.49 2.42 -24.00
CA VAL A 241 18.51 3.28 -24.68
C VAL A 241 18.02 2.57 -25.94
N ASP A 242 16.76 2.18 -25.95
CA ASP A 242 16.11 1.54 -27.10
C ASP A 242 14.96 2.41 -27.61
N GLU A 243 15.19 3.13 -28.70
CA GLU A 243 14.20 4.02 -29.32
C GLU A 243 12.89 3.29 -29.67
N ARG A 244 12.93 1.95 -29.87
CA ARG A 244 11.73 1.14 -30.15
C ARG A 244 10.76 1.15 -28.98
N ILE A 245 11.23 1.30 -27.74
CA ILE A 245 10.36 1.37 -26.55
C ILE A 245 9.56 2.67 -26.61
N ILE A 246 10.21 3.80 -26.90
CA ILE A 246 9.56 5.10 -27.01
C ILE A 246 8.59 5.13 -28.20
N GLU A 247 8.97 4.58 -29.35
CA GLU A 247 8.06 4.46 -30.50
C GLU A 247 6.83 3.61 -30.16
N SER A 248 7.03 2.50 -29.43
CA SER A 248 5.93 1.68 -28.95
C SER A 248 5.05 2.44 -27.95
N MET A 249 5.61 3.18 -27.01
CA MET A 249 4.82 4.03 -26.08
C MET A 249 3.93 5.03 -26.83
N ARG A 250 4.43 5.64 -27.91
CA ARG A 250 3.62 6.54 -28.76
C ARG A 250 2.52 5.78 -29.51
N ARG A 251 2.84 4.60 -30.03
CA ARG A 251 1.88 3.75 -30.76
C ARG A 251 0.74 3.27 -29.86
N TYR A 252 1.06 2.91 -28.62
CA TYR A 252 0.12 2.41 -27.61
C TYR A 252 -0.26 3.50 -26.59
N SER A 253 -0.37 4.74 -27.05
CA SER A 253 -0.70 5.91 -26.22
C SER A 253 -2.19 5.92 -25.86
N CYS A 254 -2.59 5.07 -24.91
CA CYS A 254 -3.95 5.02 -24.39
C CYS A 254 -4.00 4.58 -22.91
N ASP A 255 -5.11 4.92 -22.24
CA ASP A 255 -5.32 4.64 -20.81
C ASP A 255 -5.38 3.14 -20.45
N THR A 256 -5.42 2.27 -21.45
CA THR A 256 -5.46 0.81 -21.31
C THR A 256 -4.09 0.16 -21.38
N VAL A 257 -3.00 0.92 -21.57
CA VAL A 257 -1.63 0.39 -21.57
C VAL A 257 -0.80 1.08 -20.51
N LYS A 258 -0.18 0.28 -19.64
CA LYS A 258 0.70 0.72 -18.56
C LYS A 258 2.09 0.16 -18.76
N TRP A 259 3.08 1.03 -18.63
CA TRP A 259 4.49 0.73 -18.84
C TRP A 259 5.20 0.64 -17.49
N ASN A 260 5.67 -0.55 -17.15
CA ASN A 260 6.38 -0.84 -15.90
C ASN A 260 7.89 -0.90 -16.21
N LEU A 261 8.59 0.19 -15.92
CA LEU A 261 10.02 0.35 -16.20
C LEU A 261 10.83 -0.21 -15.04
N ILE A 262 11.51 -1.32 -15.26
CA ILE A 262 12.25 -2.05 -14.24
C ILE A 262 13.67 -1.48 -14.17
N VAL A 263 14.04 -1.02 -12.98
CA VAL A 263 15.34 -0.38 -12.70
C VAL A 263 16.04 -1.08 -11.54
N SER A 264 17.34 -1.30 -11.64
CA SER A 264 18.13 -1.97 -10.61
C SER A 264 19.54 -1.41 -10.43
N GLU A 265 19.99 -0.56 -11.35
CA GLU A 265 21.33 0.04 -11.35
C GLU A 265 21.27 1.54 -11.67
N TYR A 266 22.35 2.27 -11.39
CA TYR A 266 22.42 3.72 -11.65
C TYR A 266 22.31 4.05 -13.14
N SER A 267 22.86 3.20 -14.01
CA SER A 267 22.73 3.34 -15.47
C SER A 267 21.28 3.30 -15.95
N ASP A 268 20.40 2.58 -15.25
CA ASP A 268 18.98 2.53 -15.60
C ASP A 268 18.32 3.89 -15.34
N MET A 269 18.72 4.57 -14.26
CA MET A 269 18.23 5.93 -13.94
C MET A 269 18.78 6.95 -14.94
N GLU A 270 20.05 6.84 -15.32
CA GLU A 270 20.63 7.67 -16.39
C GLU A 270 19.89 7.48 -17.72
N CYS A 271 19.47 6.25 -18.03
CA CYS A 271 18.63 5.97 -19.19
C CYS A 271 17.27 6.68 -19.06
N LEU A 272 16.58 6.58 -17.92
CA LEU A 272 15.30 7.26 -17.69
C LEU A 272 15.41 8.78 -17.88
N ASP A 273 16.45 9.40 -17.33
CA ASP A 273 16.66 10.85 -17.43
C ASP A 273 16.93 11.32 -18.88
N SER A 274 17.45 10.42 -19.73
CA SER A 274 17.73 10.70 -21.13
C SER A 274 16.52 10.53 -22.06
N TRP A 275 15.47 9.84 -21.61
CA TRP A 275 14.32 9.49 -22.45
C TRP A 275 13.28 10.61 -22.50
N ASN A 276 12.78 10.87 -23.71
CA ASN A 276 11.66 11.78 -23.92
C ASN A 276 10.34 10.99 -24.00
N PHE A 277 9.74 10.74 -22.83
CA PHE A 277 8.51 9.99 -22.70
C PHE A 277 7.31 10.75 -23.31
N PRO A 278 6.38 10.07 -23.99
CA PRO A 278 5.11 10.68 -24.39
C PRO A 278 4.31 11.12 -23.16
N GLU A 279 3.69 12.31 -23.20
CA GLU A 279 2.94 12.87 -22.06
C GLU A 279 1.75 11.99 -21.65
N GLU A 280 1.14 11.31 -22.62
CA GLU A 280 -0.02 10.46 -22.42
C GLU A 280 0.33 9.03 -21.97
N ALA A 281 1.62 8.67 -21.95
CA ALA A 281 2.03 7.32 -21.56
C ALA A 281 1.88 7.12 -20.04
N LEU A 282 1.15 6.08 -19.64
CA LEU A 282 1.03 5.70 -18.23
C LEU A 282 2.26 4.90 -17.80
N ILE A 283 3.20 5.58 -17.14
CA ILE A 283 4.49 5.02 -16.75
C ILE A 283 4.57 4.81 -15.24
N GLN A 284 5.07 3.65 -14.84
CA GLN A 284 5.44 3.32 -13.47
C GLN A 284 6.90 2.86 -13.44
N VAL A 285 7.70 3.43 -12.55
CA VAL A 285 9.06 2.97 -12.28
C VAL A 285 9.03 1.90 -11.20
N CYS A 286 9.67 0.76 -11.46
CA CYS A 286 9.65 -0.44 -10.64
C CYS A 286 11.10 -0.84 -10.24
N PRO A 287 11.60 -0.34 -9.09
CA PRO A 287 12.89 -0.77 -8.56
C PRO A 287 12.95 -2.28 -8.32
N PHE A 288 14.05 -2.93 -8.70
CA PHE A 288 14.26 -4.36 -8.49
C PHE A 288 15.50 -4.60 -7.64
N TYR A 289 15.30 -5.23 -6.47
CA TYR A 289 16.39 -5.62 -5.58
C TYR A 289 16.99 -6.94 -6.07
N SER A 290 18.23 -6.89 -6.54
CA SER A 290 18.97 -8.04 -7.06
C SER A 290 19.65 -8.88 -5.97
N GLY A 291 19.63 -8.40 -4.72
CA GLY A 291 20.40 -8.97 -3.60
C GLY A 291 21.77 -8.32 -3.40
N ASN A 292 22.28 -7.60 -4.41
CA ASN A 292 23.61 -6.97 -4.38
C ASN A 292 23.58 -5.45 -4.64
N ASN A 293 22.41 -4.86 -4.83
CA ASN A 293 22.23 -3.44 -5.18
C ASN A 293 21.59 -2.62 -4.05
N LEU A 294 21.93 -2.91 -2.79
CA LEU A 294 21.34 -2.19 -1.65
C LEU A 294 21.68 -0.68 -1.68
N SER A 295 22.86 -0.30 -2.18
CA SER A 295 23.23 1.12 -2.35
C SER A 295 22.28 1.86 -3.29
N PHE A 296 21.92 1.25 -4.42
CA PHE A 296 20.91 1.78 -5.33
C PHE A 296 19.56 2.01 -4.62
N PHE A 297 19.12 1.05 -3.80
CA PHE A 297 17.89 1.21 -3.00
C PHE A 297 18.00 2.34 -1.96
N GLN A 298 19.16 2.51 -1.32
CA GLN A 298 19.38 3.58 -0.35
C GLN A 298 19.26 4.98 -0.98
N ASP A 299 19.68 5.11 -2.23
CA ASP A 299 19.68 6.40 -2.92
C ASP A 299 18.32 6.71 -3.53
N PHE A 300 17.65 5.74 -4.15
CA PHE A 300 16.43 5.98 -4.94
C PHE A 300 15.12 5.47 -4.32
N VAL A 301 15.18 4.59 -3.31
CA VAL A 301 13.96 3.98 -2.71
C VAL A 301 13.76 4.39 -1.25
N PHE A 302 14.85 4.60 -0.49
CA PHE A 302 14.73 4.95 0.92
C PHE A 302 14.24 6.38 1.09
N THR A 303 13.17 6.54 1.86
CA THR A 303 12.58 7.86 2.14
C THR A 303 13.13 8.48 3.43
N ASP A 304 13.16 9.79 3.51
CA ASP A 304 13.32 10.51 4.75
C ASP A 304 11.99 11.12 5.25
N LEU A 305 12.05 11.90 6.33
CA LEU A 305 10.84 12.52 6.89
C LEU A 305 10.27 13.61 5.98
N GLN A 306 11.11 14.34 5.25
CA GLN A 306 10.65 15.37 4.32
C GLN A 306 9.89 14.74 3.16
N ASP A 307 10.39 13.62 2.64
CA ASP A 307 9.68 12.84 1.61
C ASP A 307 8.29 12.38 2.09
N ILE A 308 8.20 11.88 3.33
CA ILE A 308 6.94 11.43 3.93
C ILE A 308 5.94 12.59 4.09
N LEU A 309 6.43 13.78 4.44
CA LEU A 309 5.61 14.96 4.71
C LEU A 309 5.32 15.81 3.46
N ALA A 310 5.93 15.50 2.31
CA ALA A 310 5.79 16.26 1.07
C ALA A 310 4.33 16.38 0.60
N VAL A 311 3.50 15.39 0.92
CA VAL A 311 2.06 15.39 0.65
C VAL A 311 1.28 15.12 1.93
N PRO A 312 0.18 15.86 2.21
CA PRO A 312 -0.64 15.61 3.39
C PRO A 312 -1.19 14.18 3.43
N ILE A 313 -0.77 13.45 4.46
CA ILE A 313 -1.31 12.14 4.81
C ILE A 313 -2.65 12.35 5.52
N ASP A 314 -3.72 11.88 4.90
CA ASP A 314 -5.07 12.05 5.42
C ASP A 314 -5.35 11.13 6.63
N ARG A 315 -6.38 11.50 7.39
CA ARG A 315 -6.86 10.77 8.57
C ARG A 315 -7.15 9.28 8.30
N LYS A 316 -7.79 8.94 7.18
CA LYS A 316 -8.12 7.54 6.85
C LYS A 316 -6.86 6.74 6.59
N THR A 317 -5.88 7.32 5.91
CA THR A 317 -4.57 6.71 5.65
C THR A 317 -3.82 6.41 6.94
N ILE A 318 -3.73 7.36 7.87
CA ILE A 318 -3.11 7.15 9.19
C ILE A 318 -3.80 5.99 9.94
N PHE A 319 -5.12 5.94 9.91
CA PHE A 319 -5.87 4.85 10.55
C PHE A 319 -5.68 3.50 9.87
N ARG A 320 -5.59 3.46 8.52
CA ARG A 320 -5.25 2.23 7.80
C ARG A 320 -3.89 1.70 8.23
N HIS A 321 -2.85 2.54 8.24
CA HIS A 321 -1.50 2.15 8.66
C HIS A 321 -1.43 1.64 10.12
N LYS A 322 -2.39 2.02 10.98
CA LYS A 322 -2.50 1.50 12.36
C LYS A 322 -3.12 0.11 12.43
N ALA A 323 -3.93 -0.29 11.44
CA ALA A 323 -4.78 -1.48 11.51
C ALA A 323 -4.41 -2.58 10.52
N LEU A 324 -4.01 -2.20 9.30
CA LEU A 324 -3.79 -3.11 8.19
C LEU A 324 -2.64 -2.64 7.31
N ASN A 325 -2.15 -3.56 6.47
CA ASN A 325 -1.21 -3.28 5.41
C ASN A 325 -2.00 -2.97 4.14
N ASP A 326 -2.13 -1.71 3.75
CA ASP A 326 -2.95 -1.31 2.59
C ASP A 326 -2.35 -1.68 1.22
N ILE A 327 -1.10 -2.16 1.19
CA ILE A 327 -0.48 -2.74 -0.01
C ILE A 327 -0.96 -4.19 -0.21
N PHE A 328 -1.10 -4.96 0.87
CA PHE A 328 -1.44 -6.39 0.83
C PHE A 328 -2.91 -6.70 1.10
N PHE A 329 -3.59 -5.87 1.88
CA PHE A 329 -4.95 -6.12 2.32
C PHE A 329 -5.90 -6.33 1.14
N GLY A 330 -6.68 -7.40 1.22
CA GLY A 330 -7.64 -7.76 0.19
C GLY A 330 -7.03 -8.29 -1.10
N LYS A 331 -5.76 -8.72 -1.08
CA LYS A 331 -5.09 -9.32 -2.25
C LYS A 331 -4.76 -10.78 -2.00
N LEU A 332 -5.02 -11.62 -3.00
CA LEU A 332 -4.58 -13.02 -3.06
C LEU A 332 -3.84 -13.30 -4.37
N THR A 333 -2.91 -14.25 -4.33
CA THR A 333 -2.19 -14.77 -5.51
C THR A 333 -2.41 -16.27 -5.61
N ILE A 334 -2.81 -16.76 -6.78
CA ILE A 334 -3.08 -18.17 -7.07
C ILE A 334 -2.09 -18.67 -8.12
N PHE A 335 -1.37 -19.75 -7.81
CA PHE A 335 -0.45 -20.39 -8.75
C PHE A 335 -1.08 -21.60 -9.46
N PRO A 336 -0.50 -22.07 -10.59
CA PRO A 336 -0.95 -23.29 -11.26
C PRO A 336 -0.96 -24.55 -10.41
N SER A 337 -0.14 -24.60 -9.35
CA SER A 337 -0.15 -25.66 -8.33
C SER A 337 -1.46 -25.70 -7.52
N GLY A 338 -2.30 -24.67 -7.64
CA GLY A 338 -3.48 -24.43 -6.82
C GLY A 338 -3.15 -23.73 -5.50
N GLU A 339 -1.89 -23.52 -5.16
CA GLU A 339 -1.49 -22.80 -3.96
C GLU A 339 -1.94 -21.34 -3.99
N VAL A 340 -2.46 -20.88 -2.86
CA VAL A 340 -2.97 -19.52 -2.68
C VAL A 340 -2.17 -18.80 -1.61
N TYR A 341 -1.76 -17.58 -1.90
CA TYR A 341 -0.91 -16.75 -1.06
C TYR A 341 -1.59 -15.40 -0.80
N ALA A 342 -1.59 -14.90 0.45
CA ALA A 342 -1.87 -13.48 0.70
C ALA A 342 -0.72 -12.57 0.26
N ASN A 343 0.50 -13.10 0.29
CA ASN A 343 1.69 -12.51 -0.27
C ASN A 343 2.68 -13.64 -0.59
N VAL A 344 3.29 -13.63 -1.77
CA VAL A 344 4.19 -14.70 -2.24
C VAL A 344 5.50 -14.81 -1.45
N ASN A 345 5.82 -13.83 -0.60
CA ASN A 345 6.95 -13.88 0.32
C ASN A 345 6.64 -14.62 1.63
N TYR A 346 5.38 -15.01 1.84
CA TYR A 346 4.96 -15.83 2.97
C TYR A 346 4.59 -17.25 2.52
N PRO A 347 4.48 -18.21 3.46
CA PRO A 347 3.94 -19.53 3.16
C PRO A 347 2.52 -19.44 2.57
N ALA A 348 2.18 -20.42 1.74
CA ALA A 348 0.83 -20.54 1.17
C ALA A 348 -0.23 -20.62 2.28
N LEU A 349 -1.35 -19.91 2.09
CA LEU A 349 -2.53 -20.00 2.95
C LEU A 349 -3.19 -21.36 2.85
N GLY A 350 -3.18 -21.95 1.65
CA GLY A 350 -3.80 -23.22 1.36
C GLY A 350 -3.81 -23.49 -0.14
N ASN A 351 -4.66 -24.41 -0.56
CA ASN A 351 -4.81 -24.78 -1.97
C ASN A 351 -6.28 -24.65 -2.40
N ILE A 352 -6.52 -23.97 -3.53
CA ILE A 352 -7.86 -23.64 -4.04
C ILE A 352 -8.65 -24.87 -4.51
N GLN A 353 -8.00 -26.02 -4.72
CA GLN A 353 -8.70 -27.28 -4.99
C GLN A 353 -9.31 -27.89 -3.73
N ASN A 354 -8.75 -27.57 -2.57
CA ASN A 354 -9.12 -28.16 -1.28
C ASN A 354 -9.84 -27.19 -0.34
N SER A 355 -9.86 -25.89 -0.68
CA SER A 355 -10.41 -24.84 0.16
C SER A 355 -11.12 -23.80 -0.69
N SER A 356 -12.25 -23.31 -0.20
CA SER A 356 -12.97 -22.20 -0.81
C SER A 356 -12.22 -20.86 -0.60
N LEU A 357 -12.45 -19.89 -1.49
CA LEU A 357 -11.93 -18.52 -1.29
C LEU A 357 -12.34 -17.94 0.06
N LYS A 358 -13.55 -18.25 0.52
CA LYS A 358 -14.08 -17.80 1.81
C LYS A 358 -13.23 -18.30 2.98
N GLU A 359 -12.86 -19.58 2.98
CA GLU A 359 -12.01 -20.17 4.03
C GLU A 359 -10.60 -19.59 4.00
N LEU A 360 -10.04 -19.35 2.80
CA LEU A 360 -8.70 -18.77 2.65
C LEU A 360 -8.65 -17.32 3.14
N VAL A 361 -9.66 -16.50 2.80
CA VAL A 361 -9.79 -15.13 3.30
C VAL A 361 -10.00 -15.11 4.82
N TYR A 362 -10.83 -16.02 5.34
CA TYR A 362 -11.01 -16.16 6.79
C TYR A 362 -9.68 -16.46 7.48
N LYS A 363 -8.94 -17.43 6.96
CA LYS A 363 -7.64 -17.82 7.50
C LYS A 363 -6.65 -16.66 7.51
N GLU A 364 -6.58 -15.87 6.44
CA GLU A 364 -5.70 -14.69 6.41
C GLU A 364 -6.09 -13.64 7.48
N LEU A 365 -7.38 -13.40 7.67
CA LEU A 365 -7.85 -12.42 8.65
C LEU A 365 -7.66 -12.86 10.10
N THR A 366 -7.67 -14.16 10.39
CA THR A 366 -7.56 -14.69 11.77
C THR A 366 -6.16 -15.13 12.16
N GLU A 367 -5.47 -15.78 11.23
CA GLU A 367 -4.18 -16.48 11.44
C GLU A 367 -3.06 -15.91 10.57
N GLY A 368 -3.41 -15.14 9.53
CA GLY A 368 -2.48 -14.62 8.54
C GLY A 368 -1.57 -13.52 9.08
N ASN A 369 -0.52 -13.26 8.30
CA ASN A 369 0.56 -12.34 8.65
C ASN A 369 0.78 -11.24 7.60
N ALA A 370 0.00 -11.20 6.51
CA ALA A 370 0.22 -10.26 5.40
C ALA A 370 -0.70 -9.05 5.51
N TRP A 371 -2.02 -9.26 5.48
CA TRP A 371 -3.05 -8.22 5.42
C TRP A 371 -3.05 -7.30 6.63
N LEU A 372 -2.65 -7.82 7.81
CA LEU A 372 -2.60 -7.06 9.06
C LEU A 372 -1.17 -6.68 9.48
N LYS A 373 -0.20 -6.72 8.55
CA LYS A 373 1.19 -6.42 8.83
C LYS A 373 1.47 -4.92 8.90
N VAL A 374 1.42 -4.38 10.12
CA VAL A 374 1.61 -2.95 10.39
C VAL A 374 2.96 -2.66 11.03
N ARG A 375 3.52 -1.47 10.74
CA ARG A 375 4.81 -1.01 11.29
C ARG A 375 4.87 -1.00 12.82
N SER A 376 3.73 -0.82 13.48
CA SER A 376 3.63 -0.83 14.96
C SER A 376 4.03 -2.17 15.59
N ASN A 377 4.03 -3.27 14.83
CA ASN A 377 4.40 -4.59 15.33
C ASN A 377 5.81 -5.03 14.92
N GLU A 378 6.51 -4.23 14.11
CA GLU A 378 7.76 -4.64 13.45
C GLU A 378 8.93 -3.77 13.87
N LYS A 379 10.04 -4.40 14.27
CA LYS A 379 11.28 -3.69 14.60
C LYS A 379 12.02 -3.25 13.32
N PRO A 380 12.70 -2.10 13.32
CA PRO A 380 12.77 -1.12 14.40
C PRO A 380 11.59 -0.12 14.42
N CYS A 381 10.72 -0.14 13.41
CA CYS A 381 9.66 0.85 13.22
C CYS A 381 8.65 0.95 14.37
N ASN A 382 8.44 -0.12 15.15
CA ASN A 382 7.56 -0.09 16.30
C ASN A 382 7.93 0.96 17.36
N GLN A 383 9.22 1.37 17.40
CA GLN A 383 9.76 2.42 18.26
C GLN A 383 9.73 3.81 17.59
N CYS A 384 9.47 3.91 16.29
CA CYS A 384 9.42 5.18 15.57
C CYS A 384 8.14 5.94 15.90
N ILE A 385 8.26 7.24 16.20
CA ILE A 385 7.12 8.13 16.39
C ILE A 385 6.29 8.31 15.10
N ASN A 386 6.93 8.18 13.93
CA ASN A 386 6.32 8.38 12.62
C ASN A 386 5.70 7.11 12.02
N LYS A 387 5.65 6.00 12.76
CA LYS A 387 5.26 4.67 12.23
C LYS A 387 3.87 4.62 11.58
N SER A 388 2.95 5.51 11.95
CA SER A 388 1.61 5.61 11.34
C SER A 388 1.54 6.60 10.17
N LEU A 389 2.58 7.42 9.97
CA LEU A 389 2.73 8.31 8.82
C LEU A 389 3.45 7.61 7.67
N CYS A 390 4.41 6.73 7.97
CA CYS A 390 5.14 5.97 6.96
C CYS A 390 4.19 5.09 6.12
N PRO A 391 4.47 4.88 4.81
CA PRO A 391 3.75 3.92 3.97
C PRO A 391 3.73 2.50 4.57
N SER A 392 2.76 1.66 4.23
CA SER A 392 2.74 0.25 4.67
C SER A 392 4.00 -0.53 4.25
N ILE A 393 4.25 -1.64 4.92
CA ILE A 393 5.38 -2.53 4.61
C ILE A 393 5.17 -3.14 3.22
N SER A 394 6.12 -2.90 2.32
CA SER A 394 6.13 -3.34 0.92
C SER A 394 6.82 -4.69 0.74
N ASN A 395 6.70 -5.27 -0.45
CA ASN A 395 7.45 -6.47 -0.82
C ASN A 395 8.98 -6.26 -0.80
N TYR A 396 9.46 -5.04 -1.11
CA TYR A 396 10.88 -4.74 -1.03
C TYR A 396 11.42 -4.95 0.38
N GLU A 397 10.68 -4.49 1.40
CA GLU A 397 11.03 -4.70 2.81
C GLU A 397 11.07 -6.18 3.18
N LEU A 398 10.15 -7.00 2.64
CA LEU A 398 10.11 -8.44 2.87
C LEU A 398 11.33 -9.16 2.26
N VAL A 399 11.67 -8.85 1.01
CA VAL A 399 12.78 -9.49 0.30
C VAL A 399 14.14 -9.01 0.82
N ILE A 400 14.27 -7.73 1.18
CA ILE A 400 15.49 -7.17 1.78
C ILE A 400 15.66 -7.67 3.23
N GLY A 401 14.57 -8.07 3.90
CA GLY A 401 14.58 -8.47 5.31
C GLY A 401 14.72 -7.29 6.27
N ARG A 402 14.29 -6.09 5.84
CA ARG A 402 14.41 -4.84 6.59
C ARG A 402 13.12 -4.03 6.46
N TYR A 403 12.46 -3.75 7.59
CA TYR A 403 11.20 -3.00 7.63
C TYR A 403 11.34 -1.49 7.74
N ASN A 404 12.53 -0.94 7.51
CA ASN A 404 12.78 0.51 7.57
C ASN A 404 13.65 0.93 6.38
N LEU A 405 13.07 0.86 5.17
CA LEU A 405 13.66 1.47 3.97
C LEU A 405 13.51 3.01 4.07
N CYS A 406 14.16 3.58 5.07
CA CYS A 406 14.15 5.00 5.34
C CYS A 406 15.49 5.46 5.91
N LYS A 407 15.72 6.77 5.82
CA LYS A 407 16.92 7.48 6.33
C LYS A 407 16.70 8.08 7.72
N VAL A 408 15.50 7.91 8.29
CA VAL A 408 15.15 8.40 9.63
C VAL A 408 15.99 7.66 10.68
N LYS A 409 16.75 8.42 11.47
CA LYS A 409 17.50 7.88 12.61
C LYS A 409 16.53 7.63 13.77
N PHE A 410 16.69 6.48 14.41
CA PHE A 410 16.05 6.18 15.68
C PHE A 410 16.91 6.87 16.75
N GLU A 411 16.50 8.06 17.16
CA GLU A 411 17.05 8.75 18.32
C GLU A 411 16.23 8.43 19.56
#